data_AF-A0A831LSN0-F1
#
_entry.id   AF-A0A831LSN0-F1
#
_cell.length_a   1.000
_cell.length_b   1.000
_cell.length_c   1.000
_cell.angle_alpha   90.00
_cell.angle_beta   90.00
_cell.angle_gamma   90.00
#
_symmetry.space_group_name_H-M   'P 1'
#
loop_
_entity.id
_entity.type
_entity.pdbx_description
1 polymer ?
#
loop_
_entity_poly.entity_id
_entity_poly.type
_entity_poly.pdbx_seq_one_letter_code
_entity_poly.pdbx_strand_id
1 'polypeptide(L)'
;DRQFVQLLCALRLLLPDAGLVLSTRESASLRDNLLPLGITQMSAGSCTAPGGYSDPNHSTQQFAIDDDRSPAEVCRLIRARGYEAVWKDWDGAFLDRTAEQ
;
A
#
# COMPACT_ATOMS: atom_id res chain seq x y z
N ASP A 1 -16.04 2.84 -6.99
CA ASP A 1 -15.70 3.27 -8.37
C ASP A 1 -15.94 2.12 -9.33
N ARG A 2 -16.81 2.28 -10.33
CA ARG A 2 -17.17 1.18 -11.25
C ARG A 2 -16.07 0.90 -12.27
N GLN A 3 -15.44 1.93 -12.81
CA GLN A 3 -14.45 1.81 -13.89
C GLN A 3 -13.17 1.20 -13.35
N PHE A 4 -12.77 1.59 -12.13
CA PHE A 4 -11.57 1.04 -11.52
C PHE A 4 -11.73 -0.46 -11.19
N VAL A 5 -12.89 -0.86 -10.64
CA VAL A 5 -13.22 -2.28 -10.40
C VAL A 5 -13.19 -3.08 -11.70
N GLN A 6 -13.78 -2.54 -12.78
CA GLN A 6 -13.77 -3.20 -14.08
C GLN A 6 -12.35 -3.41 -14.61
N LEU A 7 -11.49 -2.39 -14.51
CA LEU A 7 -10.09 -2.48 -14.92
C LEU A 7 -9.35 -3.55 -14.12
N LEU A 8 -9.53 -3.57 -12.80
CA LEU A 8 -8.86 -4.53 -11.93
C LEU A 8 -9.24 -5.97 -12.29
N CYS A 9 -10.53 -6.24 -12.48
CA CYS A 9 -11.01 -7.55 -12.91
C CYS A 9 -10.48 -7.92 -14.30
N ALA A 10 -10.47 -6.97 -15.24
CA ALA A 10 -9.94 -7.21 -16.59
C ALA A 10 -8.44 -7.55 -16.55
N LEU A 11 -7.64 -6.84 -15.75
CA LEU A 11 -6.22 -7.13 -15.57
C LEU A 11 -6.00 -8.49 -14.93
N ARG A 12 -6.80 -8.86 -13.92
CA ARG A 12 -6.67 -10.18 -13.27
C ARG A 12 -7.02 -11.33 -14.19
N LEU A 13 -7.93 -11.13 -15.16
CA LEU A 13 -8.26 -12.12 -16.19
C LEU A 13 -7.22 -12.18 -17.32
N LEU A 14 -6.70 -11.02 -17.76
CA LEU A 14 -5.77 -10.93 -18.89
C LEU A 14 -4.33 -11.25 -18.51
N LEU A 15 -3.89 -10.80 -17.32
CA LEU A 15 -2.53 -10.88 -16.81
C LEU A 15 -2.53 -11.47 -15.39
N PRO A 16 -2.87 -12.77 -15.24
CA PRO A 16 -3.06 -13.39 -13.93
C PRO A 16 -1.81 -13.39 -13.06
N ASP A 17 -0.61 -13.40 -13.66
CA ASP A 17 0.67 -13.40 -12.94
C ASP A 17 1.19 -12.00 -12.60
N ALA A 18 0.53 -10.94 -13.12
CA ALA A 18 0.94 -9.58 -12.82
C ALA A 18 0.59 -9.21 -11.37
N GLY A 19 1.58 -8.62 -10.68
CA GLY A 19 1.36 -7.96 -9.40
C GLY A 19 0.52 -6.69 -9.59
N LEU A 20 -0.48 -6.50 -8.74
CA LEU A 20 -1.30 -5.28 -8.68
C LEU A 20 -1.05 -4.58 -7.35
N VAL A 21 -0.55 -3.35 -7.44
CA VAL A 21 -0.19 -2.51 -6.30
C VAL A 21 -1.29 -1.48 -6.07
N LEU A 22 -1.82 -1.42 -4.85
CA LEU A 22 -2.80 -0.41 -4.44
C LEU A 22 -2.17 0.60 -3.47
N SER A 23 -2.08 1.85 -3.92
CA SER A 23 -1.44 2.93 -3.16
C SER A 23 -2.35 3.49 -2.06
N THR A 24 -1.87 4.52 -1.36
CA THR A 24 -2.64 5.34 -0.40
C THR A 24 -3.31 6.55 -1.06
N ARG A 25 -3.34 6.62 -2.39
CA ARG A 25 -4.09 7.63 -3.15
C ARG A 25 -5.59 7.38 -3.14
N GLU A 26 -5.97 6.15 -2.83
CA GLU A 26 -7.33 5.67 -2.77
C GLU A 26 -7.85 5.70 -1.32
N SER A 27 -9.07 6.18 -1.11
CA SER A 27 -9.68 6.17 0.23
C SER A 27 -9.69 4.80 0.91
N ALA A 28 -9.60 4.81 2.24
CA ALA A 28 -9.68 3.59 3.05
C ALA A 28 -10.85 2.67 2.67
N SER A 29 -12.05 3.23 2.51
CA SER A 29 -13.26 2.48 2.12
C SER A 29 -13.11 1.82 0.75
N LEU A 30 -12.56 2.52 -0.24
CA LEU A 30 -12.33 1.93 -1.55
C LEU A 30 -11.30 0.80 -1.47
N ARG A 31 -10.19 1.01 -0.76
CA ARG A 31 -9.12 0.01 -0.60
C ARG A 31 -9.62 -1.26 0.08
N ASP A 32 -10.44 -1.13 1.11
CA ASP A 32 -11.05 -2.25 1.83
C ASP A 32 -11.94 -3.10 0.90
N ASN A 33 -12.61 -2.49 -0.06
CA ASN A 33 -13.47 -3.17 -1.03
C ASN A 33 -12.71 -3.72 -2.25
N LEU A 34 -11.56 -3.14 -2.61
CA LEU A 34 -10.72 -3.61 -3.72
C LEU A 34 -9.80 -4.77 -3.31
N LEU A 35 -9.42 -4.87 -2.03
CA LEU A 35 -8.58 -5.94 -1.51
C LEU A 35 -8.93 -7.35 -2.04
N PRO A 36 -10.20 -7.83 -1.99
CA PRO A 36 -10.54 -9.18 -2.42
C PRO A 36 -10.52 -9.39 -3.93
N LEU A 37 -10.32 -8.34 -4.73
CA LEU A 37 -10.42 -8.40 -6.19
C LEU A 37 -9.06 -8.67 -6.88
N GLY A 38 -8.09 -9.21 -6.13
CA GLY A 38 -6.79 -9.59 -6.64
C GLY A 38 -5.73 -8.50 -6.51
N ILE A 39 -5.78 -7.66 -5.47
CA ILE A 39 -4.64 -6.82 -5.10
C ILE A 39 -3.55 -7.73 -4.49
N THR A 40 -2.30 -7.54 -4.90
CA THR A 40 -1.17 -8.36 -4.41
C THR A 40 -0.24 -7.59 -3.48
N GLN A 41 -0.24 -6.25 -3.55
CA GLN A 41 0.58 -5.39 -2.71
C GLN A 41 -0.17 -4.11 -2.34
N MET A 42 0.04 -3.62 -1.11
CA MET A 42 -0.59 -2.39 -0.62
C MET A 42 0.43 -1.50 0.10
N SER A 43 0.41 -0.20 -0.19
CA SER A 43 1.18 0.80 0.58
C SER A 43 0.48 1.11 1.92
N ALA A 44 1.21 1.43 2.97
CA ALA A 44 0.62 1.86 4.25
C ALA A 44 1.54 2.86 4.95
N GLY A 45 0.99 3.80 5.72
CA GLY A 45 1.78 4.86 6.37
C GLY A 45 2.65 5.64 5.38
N SER A 46 2.11 5.99 4.20
CA SER A 46 2.88 6.64 3.16
C SER A 46 3.13 8.11 3.49
N CYS A 47 4.36 8.57 3.29
CA CYS A 47 4.71 9.99 3.27
C CYS A 47 5.21 10.36 1.88
N THR A 48 4.55 11.32 1.25
CA THR A 48 4.76 11.71 -0.16
C THR A 48 5.59 12.98 -0.29
N ALA A 49 6.05 13.49 0.83
CA ALA A 49 6.90 14.65 0.94
C ALA A 49 8.36 14.19 0.96
N PRO A 50 9.27 14.77 0.15
CA PRO A 50 10.70 14.48 0.24
C PRO A 50 11.20 14.67 1.69
N GLY A 51 11.85 13.63 2.24
CA GLY A 51 12.32 13.64 3.63
C GLY A 51 11.23 13.56 4.70
N GLY A 52 9.96 13.41 4.32
CA GLY A 52 8.83 13.57 5.25
C GLY A 52 8.66 12.45 6.29
N TYR A 53 9.47 11.39 6.24
CA TYR A 53 9.57 10.40 7.31
C TYR A 53 10.50 10.85 8.46
N SER A 54 11.43 11.76 8.19
CA SER A 54 12.42 12.25 9.16
C SER A 54 12.19 13.71 9.56
N ASP A 55 11.67 14.55 8.65
CA ASP A 55 11.35 15.96 8.91
C ASP A 55 9.88 16.23 8.60
N PRO A 56 9.04 16.52 9.61
CA PRO A 56 7.63 16.84 9.41
C PRO A 56 7.41 18.24 8.81
N ASN A 57 8.45 19.06 8.62
CA ASN A 57 8.30 20.42 8.10
C ASN A 57 8.18 20.45 6.57
N HIS A 58 6.95 20.72 6.12
CA HIS A 58 6.58 21.40 4.87
C HIS A 58 7.53 21.21 3.68
N SER A 59 7.61 19.98 3.17
CA SER A 59 7.98 19.74 1.79
C SER A 59 6.74 19.49 0.94
N THR A 60 6.76 19.96 -0.31
CA THR A 60 5.64 19.83 -1.24
C THR A 60 5.34 18.34 -1.47
N GLN A 61 4.13 17.90 -1.12
CA GLN A 61 3.68 16.53 -1.36
C GLN A 61 3.59 16.27 -2.87
N GLN A 62 4.10 15.14 -3.33
CA GLN A 62 3.94 14.73 -4.74
C GLN A 62 2.47 14.45 -5.09
N PHE A 63 1.72 13.91 -4.13
CA PHE A 63 0.28 13.67 -4.22
C PHE A 63 -0.32 13.63 -2.82
N ALA A 64 -1.63 13.92 -2.74
CA ALA A 64 -2.40 13.80 -1.51
C ALA A 64 -2.58 12.33 -1.12
N ILE A 65 -2.46 12.06 0.17
CA ILE A 65 -2.82 10.79 0.78
C ILE A 65 -4.33 10.81 1.07
N ASP A 66 -5.02 9.72 0.75
CA ASP A 66 -6.46 9.50 1.00
C ASP A 66 -6.70 8.33 1.98
N ASP A 67 -5.63 7.62 2.35
CA ASP A 67 -5.63 6.62 3.42
C ASP A 67 -4.41 6.78 4.33
N ASP A 68 -4.61 7.46 5.45
CA ASP A 68 -3.60 7.76 6.48
C ASP A 68 -3.41 6.62 7.50
N ARG A 69 -4.06 5.46 7.31
CA ARG A 69 -3.91 4.33 8.24
C ARG A 69 -2.46 3.88 8.34
N SER A 70 -2.05 3.62 9.56
CA SER A 70 -0.74 3.08 9.88
C SER A 70 -0.54 1.67 9.29
N PRO A 71 0.71 1.24 9.08
CA PRO A 71 1.04 -0.14 8.73
C PRO A 71 0.33 -1.19 9.60
N ALA A 72 0.28 -0.95 10.91
CA ALA A 72 -0.35 -1.86 11.87
C ALA A 72 -1.87 -1.97 11.66
N GLU A 73 -2.55 -0.87 11.32
CA GLU A 73 -3.99 -0.88 11.00
C GLU A 73 -4.29 -1.62 9.71
N VAL A 74 -3.49 -1.39 8.66
CA VAL A 74 -3.65 -2.09 7.38
C VAL A 74 -3.38 -3.59 7.55
N CYS A 75 -2.38 -4.00 8.34
CA CYS A 75 -2.17 -5.42 8.67
C CYS A 75 -3.37 -6.04 9.38
N ARG A 76 -3.99 -5.33 10.33
CA ARG A 76 -5.19 -5.82 11.02
C ARG A 76 -6.36 -5.99 10.06
N LEU A 77 -6.56 -5.03 9.15
CA LEU A 77 -7.58 -5.13 8.09
C LEU A 77 -7.36 -6.37 7.21
N ILE A 78 -6.14 -6.55 6.68
CA ILE A 78 -5.79 -7.67 5.80
C ILE A 78 -6.11 -9.00 6.49
N ARG A 79 -5.68 -9.16 7.75
CA ARG A 79 -5.97 -10.35 8.57
C ARG A 79 -7.46 -10.54 8.83
N ALA A 80 -8.19 -9.47 9.13
CA ALA A 80 -9.63 -9.52 9.36
C ALA A 80 -10.43 -9.94 8.11
N ARG A 81 -9.86 -9.74 6.92
CA ARG A 81 -10.43 -10.19 5.63
C ARG A 81 -10.00 -11.60 5.23
N GLY A 82 -9.26 -12.31 6.09
CA GLY A 82 -8.82 -13.70 5.85
C GLY A 82 -7.53 -13.82 5.04
N TYR A 83 -6.76 -12.74 4.89
CA TYR A 83 -5.48 -12.72 4.18
C TYR A 83 -4.29 -12.64 5.13
N GLU A 84 -3.11 -13.02 4.63
CA GLU A 84 -1.85 -12.83 5.33
C GLU A 84 -1.15 -11.55 4.86
N ALA A 85 -0.75 -10.69 5.81
CA ALA A 85 0.09 -9.54 5.51
C ALA A 85 1.56 -9.98 5.58
N VAL A 86 2.23 -10.00 4.43
CA VAL A 86 3.64 -10.40 4.29
C VAL A 86 4.49 -9.16 4.06
N TRP A 87 5.58 -9.03 4.84
CA TRP A 87 6.58 -7.99 4.67
C TRP A 87 7.78 -8.54 3.89
N LYS A 88 8.54 -7.67 3.24
CA LYS A 88 9.82 -8.04 2.61
C LYS A 88 10.96 -8.02 3.65
N ASP A 89 10.69 -8.55 4.84
CA ASP A 89 11.59 -8.55 5.99
C ASP A 89 12.74 -9.58 5.85
N TRP A 90 12.68 -10.45 4.86
CA TRP A 90 13.75 -11.39 4.52
C TRP A 90 14.84 -10.81 3.62
N ASP A 91 14.63 -9.64 3.02
CA ASP A 91 15.61 -9.05 2.09
C ASP A 91 16.71 -8.37 2.90
N GLY A 92 17.91 -8.96 2.85
CA GLY A 92 19.08 -8.51 3.60
C GLY A 92 19.43 -7.04 3.39
N ALA A 93 19.05 -6.46 2.25
CA ALA A 93 19.22 -5.04 1.97
C ALA A 93 18.47 -4.12 2.97
N PHE A 94 17.44 -4.63 3.66
CA PHE A 94 16.67 -3.89 4.66
C PHE A 94 16.98 -4.31 6.11
N LEU A 95 17.81 -5.35 6.30
CA LEU A 95 18.15 -5.87 7.63
C LEU A 95 19.43 -5.24 8.21
N ASP A 96 20.26 -4.63 7.37
CA ASP A 96 21.48 -3.93 7.80
C ASP A 96 21.13 -2.62 8.50
N ARG A 97 21.05 -2.67 9.83
CA ARG A 97 20.89 -1.53 10.75
C ARG A 97 22.17 -0.69 10.93
N THR A 98 23.01 -0.59 9.90
CA THR A 98 24.26 0.19 9.93
C THR A 98 24.11 1.60 9.37
N ALA A 99 22.90 2.00 8.91
CA ALA A 99 22.64 3.30 8.30
C ALA A 99 22.00 4.35 9.24
N GLU A 100 22.04 4.13 10.57
CA GLU A 100 21.56 5.10 11.59
C GLU A 100 22.69 5.63 12.50
N GLN A 101 23.89 5.86 11.95
CA GLN A 101 24.94 6.68 12.61
C GLN A 101 25.28 7.91 11.78
#